data_AF-A0AAN7LU98-F1
#
_entry.id   AF-A0AAN7LU98-F1
#
_cell.length_a   1.000
_cell.length_b   1.000
_cell.length_c   1.000
_cell.angle_alpha   90.00
_cell.angle_beta   90.00
_cell.angle_gamma   90.00
#
_symmetry.space_group_name_H-M   'P 1'
#
loop_
_entity.id
_entity.type
_entity.pdbx_description
1 polymer ?
#
loop_
_entity_poly.entity_id
_entity_poly.type
_entity_poly.pdbx_seq_one_letter_code
_entity_poly.pdbx_strand_id
1 'polypeptide(L)'
;MGDGEHESSIGAASQDQKELDAGARFVLKSKGSWLHCGYHLTTSIVAPPLLSLPYAFAFLGWSIGLVCLVIGALVTFYSYNLISLAIYLLLKPEGSLKLYEFVMVFGCLMLVLAQVPSFHSLRHINLVSLVLCLCYSACATAGSIYVGYSSKGPEKDYSVLGDTEDRIFGMFNAIAIIATSYGNGIIPEIQATLAPPVKGKMFKGLCVCYTIVALTFFSVAISGYWAFGNQSDGLILSNFVVDGRPLMPKWFILMTNMFTILQLSAVGVVYCQPTNEVLERAFSDPHRAEFSLRNVIPRVISRSISVIAAITIAAMLPFFGDINSLIGAFGFMPLDFVLPVVFFNLTFKPSKRSAIFWLNITIAVVFSALGVVAAVAAVRQIVLDAKTYRLFANV
;
A
#
# COMPACT_ATOMS: atom_id res chain seq x y z
N MET A 1 -62.17 29.54 -33.20
CA MET A 1 -61.97 28.18 -33.76
C MET A 1 -60.49 28.10 -34.10
N GLY A 2 -59.71 27.30 -33.38
CA GLY A 2 -58.27 27.17 -33.61
C GLY A 2 -57.38 28.28 -33.04
N ASP A 3 -57.36 28.46 -31.72
CA ASP A 3 -56.12 28.88 -31.05
C ASP A 3 -55.31 27.60 -30.82
N GLY A 4 -54.14 27.45 -31.45
CA GLY A 4 -53.53 26.12 -31.60
C GLY A 4 -52.06 26.04 -32.03
N GLU A 5 -51.26 27.10 -31.82
CA GLU A 5 -49.83 27.10 -32.15
C GLU A 5 -48.95 27.46 -30.95
N HIS A 6 -48.82 26.56 -29.96
CA HIS A 6 -47.71 26.68 -28.99
C HIS A 6 -47.23 25.41 -28.25
N GLU A 7 -47.56 24.19 -28.71
CA GLU A 7 -47.26 22.96 -27.94
C GLU A 7 -46.72 21.80 -28.79
N SER A 8 -45.53 21.96 -29.41
CA SER A 8 -44.91 20.91 -30.24
C SER A 8 -43.36 20.80 -30.20
N SER A 9 -42.66 21.47 -29.28
CA SER A 9 -41.18 21.43 -29.21
C SER A 9 -40.58 20.70 -28.00
N ILE A 10 -41.38 20.25 -27.02
CA ILE A 10 -40.90 19.58 -25.79
C ILE A 10 -40.79 18.05 -25.97
N GLY A 11 -40.45 17.59 -27.20
CA GLY A 11 -40.42 16.18 -27.58
C GLY A 11 -39.05 15.57 -27.89
N ALA A 12 -38.01 16.40 -28.07
CA ALA A 12 -36.74 15.99 -28.70
C ALA A 12 -35.50 16.01 -27.79
N ALA A 13 -35.68 16.17 -26.47
CA ALA A 13 -34.58 16.49 -25.53
C ALA A 13 -34.39 15.48 -24.37
N SER A 14 -34.87 14.23 -24.50
CA SER A 14 -34.87 13.24 -23.40
C SER A 14 -34.34 11.84 -23.74
N GLN A 15 -33.90 11.57 -24.97
CA GLN A 15 -33.34 10.25 -25.35
C GLN A 15 -31.82 10.15 -25.19
N ASP A 16 -31.10 11.27 -25.06
CA ASP A 16 -29.63 11.32 -25.02
C ASP A 16 -29.04 11.17 -23.60
N GLN A 17 -29.82 10.63 -22.64
CA GLN A 17 -29.46 10.64 -21.22
C GLN A 17 -29.60 9.27 -20.52
N LYS A 18 -28.83 8.26 -20.98
CA LYS A 18 -28.11 7.25 -20.15
C LYS A 18 -27.46 6.14 -21.00
N GLU A 19 -26.45 6.49 -21.80
CA GLU A 19 -25.34 5.55 -21.99
C GLU A 19 -24.56 5.47 -20.67
N LEU A 20 -25.01 4.57 -19.78
CA LEU A 20 -24.29 4.21 -18.57
C LEU A 20 -23.04 3.42 -18.96
N ASP A 21 -21.88 4.06 -18.78
CA ASP A 21 -20.54 3.49 -18.81
C ASP A 21 -20.50 2.07 -18.21
N ALA A 22 -19.70 1.19 -18.82
CA ALA A 22 -19.50 -0.17 -18.37
C ALA A 22 -18.97 -0.22 -16.92
N GLY A 23 -18.08 0.71 -16.54
CA GLY A 23 -17.65 0.90 -15.15
C GLY A 23 -18.80 1.32 -14.23
N ALA A 24 -19.61 2.29 -14.62
CA ALA A 24 -20.81 2.70 -13.88
C ALA A 24 -21.81 1.55 -13.64
N ARG A 25 -21.92 0.58 -14.55
CA ARG A 25 -22.77 -0.62 -14.34
C ARG A 25 -22.22 -1.57 -13.27
N PHE A 26 -20.90 -1.64 -13.07
CA PHE A 26 -20.25 -2.44 -12.03
C PHE A 26 -20.57 -1.93 -10.61
N VAL A 27 -20.65 -0.60 -10.44
CA VAL A 27 -20.95 0.06 -9.15
C VAL A 27 -22.36 -0.27 -8.61
N LEU A 28 -23.33 -0.58 -9.49
CA LEU A 28 -24.75 -0.72 -9.14
C LEU A 28 -25.13 -1.95 -8.30
N LYS A 29 -24.17 -2.80 -7.90
CA LYS A 29 -24.38 -3.86 -6.87
C LYS A 29 -23.57 -3.64 -5.59
N SER A 30 -23.25 -2.39 -5.27
CA SER A 30 -22.65 -1.98 -3.99
C SER A 30 -23.47 -2.46 -2.78
N LYS A 31 -22.95 -3.45 -2.06
CA LYS A 31 -23.59 -4.15 -0.91
C LYS A 31 -22.70 -4.20 0.35
N GLY A 32 -21.55 -3.53 0.34
CA GLY A 32 -20.58 -3.56 1.43
C GLY A 32 -21.11 -2.94 2.72
N SER A 33 -20.76 -3.57 3.85
CA SER A 33 -21.02 -3.07 5.21
C SER A 33 -19.83 -2.28 5.75
N TRP A 34 -20.00 -1.59 6.89
CA TRP A 34 -18.89 -0.91 7.56
C TRP A 34 -17.79 -1.89 8.02
N LEU A 35 -18.15 -3.14 8.35
CA LEU A 35 -17.19 -4.21 8.65
C LEU A 35 -16.41 -4.64 7.40
N HIS A 36 -17.07 -4.71 6.24
CA HIS A 36 -16.42 -4.99 4.95
C HIS A 36 -15.31 -3.97 4.66
N CYS A 37 -15.66 -2.68 4.74
CA CYS A 37 -14.70 -1.58 4.63
C CYS A 37 -13.60 -1.68 5.71
N GLY A 38 -13.97 -1.98 6.96
CA GLY A 38 -13.01 -2.15 8.06
C GLY A 38 -11.91 -3.17 7.76
N TYR A 39 -12.25 -4.40 7.38
CA TYR A 39 -11.20 -5.39 7.09
C TYR A 39 -10.48 -5.13 5.76
N HIS A 40 -11.15 -4.67 4.70
CA HIS A 40 -10.47 -4.33 3.45
C HIS A 40 -9.49 -3.16 3.59
N LEU A 41 -9.76 -2.19 4.48
CA LEU A 41 -8.79 -1.16 4.85
C LEU A 41 -7.65 -1.78 5.66
N THR A 42 -7.97 -2.60 6.66
CA THR A 42 -6.98 -3.20 7.57
C THR A 42 -6.00 -4.09 6.82
N THR A 43 -6.45 -4.95 5.90
CA THR A 43 -5.57 -5.82 5.09
C THR A 43 -4.59 -5.03 4.24
N SER A 44 -4.99 -3.84 3.81
CA SER A 44 -4.27 -3.05 2.81
C SER A 44 -3.27 -2.06 3.42
N ILE A 45 -3.44 -1.72 4.71
CA ILE A 45 -2.45 -0.96 5.52
C ILE A 45 -1.59 -1.92 6.35
N VAL A 46 -2.18 -2.94 6.99
CA VAL A 46 -1.44 -3.99 7.71
C VAL A 46 -0.87 -4.99 6.71
N ALA A 47 0.10 -4.50 5.93
CA ALA A 47 0.87 -5.22 4.93
C ALA A 47 2.37 -5.24 5.31
N PRO A 48 3.20 -6.07 4.66
CA PRO A 48 4.59 -6.27 5.09
C PRO A 48 5.54 -5.08 5.16
N PRO A 49 5.30 -3.88 4.57
CA PRO A 49 6.09 -2.70 4.91
C PRO A 49 6.17 -2.43 6.43
N LEU A 50 5.17 -2.83 7.22
CA LEU A 50 5.23 -2.74 8.69
C LEU A 50 6.41 -3.56 9.29
N LEU A 51 6.88 -4.61 8.60
CA LEU A 51 8.03 -5.42 9.00
C LEU A 51 9.38 -4.71 8.77
N SER A 52 9.37 -3.53 8.15
CA SER A 52 10.53 -2.63 7.99
C SER A 52 10.53 -1.46 9.00
N LEU A 53 9.54 -1.37 9.89
CA LEU A 53 9.50 -0.34 10.95
C LEU A 53 10.67 -0.43 11.95
N PRO A 54 11.18 -1.60 12.37
CA PRO A 54 12.39 -1.68 13.20
C PRO A 54 13.63 -1.08 12.53
N TYR A 55 13.80 -1.27 11.22
CA TYR A 55 14.87 -0.65 10.42
C TYR A 55 14.72 0.88 10.36
N ALA A 56 13.50 1.39 10.18
CA ALA A 56 13.24 2.82 10.31
C ALA A 56 13.62 3.37 11.70
N PHE A 57 13.40 2.60 12.76
CA PHE A 57 13.79 2.99 14.12
C PHE A 57 15.32 2.98 14.32
N ALA A 58 16.10 2.19 13.57
CA ALA A 58 17.57 2.20 13.64
C ALA A 58 18.22 3.50 13.13
N PHE A 59 17.53 4.25 12.26
CA PHE A 59 17.97 5.59 11.81
C PHE A 59 17.35 6.75 12.59
N LEU A 60 16.21 6.55 13.27
CA LEU A 60 15.52 7.61 14.02
C LEU A 60 15.79 7.55 15.54
N GLY A 61 16.16 6.38 16.06
CA GLY A 61 16.14 6.09 17.49
C GLY A 61 14.72 6.10 18.07
N TRP A 62 14.62 5.74 19.36
CA TRP A 62 13.33 5.57 20.06
C TRP A 62 12.42 6.81 20.00
N SER A 63 12.95 7.99 20.33
CA SER A 63 12.15 9.19 20.51
C SER A 63 11.58 9.71 19.18
N ILE A 64 12.41 9.81 18.14
CA ILE A 64 11.96 10.31 16.84
C ILE A 64 11.15 9.23 16.11
N GLY A 65 11.54 7.95 16.21
CA GLY A 65 10.79 6.82 15.64
C GLY A 65 9.34 6.76 16.12
N LEU A 66 9.11 6.84 17.43
CA LEU A 66 7.75 6.87 17.99
C LEU A 66 6.96 8.12 17.58
N VAL A 67 7.59 9.30 17.54
CA VAL A 67 6.93 10.54 17.11
C VAL A 67 6.55 10.48 15.63
N CYS A 68 7.44 10.01 14.76
CA CYS A 68 7.17 9.81 13.33
C CYS A 68 6.06 8.76 13.10
N LEU A 69 6.03 7.68 13.87
CA LEU A 69 4.99 6.65 13.80
C LEU A 69 3.60 7.22 14.17
N VAL A 70 3.51 8.02 15.24
CA VAL A 70 2.28 8.71 15.65
C VAL A 70 1.85 9.76 14.62
N ILE A 71 2.77 10.59 14.11
CA ILE A 71 2.47 11.62 13.11
C ILE A 71 2.02 10.98 11.78
N GLY A 72 2.68 9.90 11.35
CA GLY A 72 2.28 9.13 10.17
C GLY A 72 0.85 8.63 10.26
N ALA A 73 0.46 8.05 11.41
CA ALA A 73 -0.91 7.61 11.66
C ALA A 73 -1.93 8.76 11.62
N LEU A 74 -1.62 9.89 12.26
CA LEU A 74 -2.55 11.03 12.36
C LEU A 74 -2.76 11.74 11.02
N VAL A 75 -1.69 11.96 10.25
CA VAL A 75 -1.80 12.68 8.97
C VAL A 75 -2.44 11.79 7.91
N THR A 76 -2.12 10.49 7.82
CA THR A 76 -2.82 9.59 6.89
C THR A 76 -4.30 9.42 7.23
N PHE A 77 -4.67 9.29 8.50
CA PHE A 77 -6.08 9.22 8.91
C PHE A 77 -6.88 10.45 8.48
N TYR A 78 -6.29 11.65 8.63
CA TYR A 78 -6.89 12.90 8.17
C TYR A 78 -7.02 12.91 6.65
N SER A 79 -5.92 12.62 5.95
CA SER A 79 -5.78 12.68 4.51
C SER A 79 -6.64 11.68 3.73
N TYR A 80 -6.86 10.45 4.24
CA TYR A 80 -7.70 9.45 3.57
C TYR A 80 -9.20 9.81 3.47
N ASN A 81 -9.64 10.90 4.09
CA ASN A 81 -10.99 11.43 3.88
C ASN A 81 -11.12 12.22 2.55
N LEU A 82 -10.01 12.47 1.82
CA LEU A 82 -9.92 13.55 0.80
C LEU A 82 -9.50 13.11 -0.63
N ILE A 83 -8.98 11.88 -0.85
CA ILE A 83 -8.36 11.44 -2.15
C ILE A 83 -9.34 10.97 -3.25
N SER A 84 -10.57 10.61 -2.88
CA SER A 84 -11.57 9.73 -3.55
C SER A 84 -11.85 9.85 -5.07
N LEU A 85 -11.21 10.76 -5.83
CA LEU A 85 -11.65 11.18 -7.18
C LEU A 85 -10.59 11.09 -8.30
N ALA A 86 -9.30 10.87 -8.02
CA ALA A 86 -8.22 11.09 -8.98
C ALA A 86 -7.84 9.91 -9.92
N ILE A 87 -8.85 9.33 -10.58
CA ILE A 87 -8.80 8.71 -11.93
C ILE A 87 -7.53 7.90 -12.32
N TYR A 88 -7.64 6.58 -12.18
CA TYR A 88 -7.72 5.64 -13.33
C TYR A 88 -6.55 5.57 -14.36
N LEU A 89 -5.36 6.15 -14.16
CA LEU A 89 -4.31 6.14 -15.21
C LEU A 89 -2.95 5.53 -14.87
N LEU A 90 -2.85 4.71 -13.81
CA LEU A 90 -1.70 3.81 -13.66
C LEU A 90 -1.74 2.66 -14.68
N LEU A 91 -0.82 2.74 -15.65
CA LEU A 91 0.41 1.93 -15.62
C LEU A 91 0.25 0.50 -15.03
N LYS A 92 0.80 -0.56 -15.63
CA LYS A 92 1.70 -0.77 -16.78
C LYS A 92 2.12 -2.27 -16.68
N PRO A 93 3.12 -2.73 -17.46
CA PRO A 93 3.72 -4.05 -17.37
C PRO A 93 4.57 -4.30 -16.09
N GLU A 94 5.07 -5.46 -15.67
CA GLU A 94 5.52 -6.74 -16.28
C GLU A 94 6.10 -7.66 -15.14
N GLY A 95 6.70 -8.85 -15.33
CA GLY A 95 7.27 -9.71 -14.25
C GLY A 95 7.44 -11.24 -14.44
N SER A 96 8.12 -11.92 -13.49
CA SER A 96 8.29 -13.40 -13.33
C SER A 96 9.39 -14.21 -14.12
N LEU A 97 10.73 -14.04 -13.85
CA LEU A 97 11.90 -15.01 -13.97
C LEU A 97 13.29 -14.51 -13.38
N LYS A 98 13.88 -15.11 -12.31
CA LYS A 98 15.15 -14.86 -11.51
C LYS A 98 15.19 -13.82 -10.34
N LEU A 99 15.12 -14.25 -9.06
CA LEU A 99 14.44 -13.59 -7.88
C LEU A 99 13.02 -13.18 -8.23
N TYR A 100 12.85 -12.53 -9.38
CA TYR A 100 11.67 -12.75 -10.20
C TYR A 100 11.46 -14.24 -10.52
N GLU A 101 12.23 -15.22 -9.99
CA GLU A 101 11.99 -16.70 -9.96
C GLU A 101 11.21 -17.16 -8.73
N PHE A 102 11.53 -16.68 -7.52
CA PHE A 102 10.65 -16.93 -6.38
C PHE A 102 9.40 -16.07 -6.51
N VAL A 103 9.62 -14.80 -6.88
CA VAL A 103 8.62 -13.94 -7.48
C VAL A 103 8.29 -14.35 -8.95
N MET A 104 8.69 -15.56 -9.43
CA MET A 104 8.10 -16.24 -10.61
C MET A 104 7.08 -17.24 -10.17
N VAL A 105 7.39 -18.13 -9.23
CA VAL A 105 6.38 -19.06 -8.72
C VAL A 105 5.24 -18.25 -8.07
N PHE A 106 5.59 -17.23 -7.28
CA PHE A 106 4.66 -16.24 -6.78
C PHE A 106 4.13 -15.30 -7.89
N GLY A 107 4.92 -14.94 -8.91
CA GLY A 107 4.48 -14.12 -10.05
C GLY A 107 3.45 -14.81 -10.95
N CYS A 108 3.57 -16.12 -11.16
CA CYS A 108 2.64 -16.98 -11.86
C CYS A 108 1.36 -17.23 -11.04
N LEU A 109 1.50 -17.36 -9.71
CA LEU A 109 0.36 -17.30 -8.80
C LEU A 109 -0.36 -15.95 -8.90
N MET A 110 0.39 -14.84 -8.90
CA MET A 110 -0.15 -13.49 -9.10
C MET A 110 -0.78 -13.29 -10.48
N LEU A 111 -0.24 -13.89 -11.56
CA LEU A 111 -0.84 -13.90 -12.91
C LEU A 111 -2.24 -14.50 -12.88
N VAL A 112 -2.38 -15.69 -12.29
CA VAL A 112 -3.64 -16.42 -12.17
C VAL A 112 -4.64 -15.63 -11.33
N LEU A 113 -4.20 -15.11 -10.18
CA LEU A 113 -5.07 -14.34 -9.28
C LEU A 113 -5.41 -12.95 -9.83
N ALA A 114 -4.53 -12.32 -10.63
CA ALA A 114 -4.79 -11.04 -11.28
C ALA A 114 -5.87 -11.12 -12.37
N GLN A 115 -6.20 -12.31 -12.89
CA GLN A 115 -7.35 -12.46 -13.81
C GLN A 115 -8.71 -12.37 -13.11
N VAL A 116 -8.77 -12.40 -11.77
CA VAL A 116 -10.02 -12.35 -11.00
C VAL A 116 -10.82 -11.07 -11.35
N PRO A 117 -12.08 -11.21 -11.80
CA PRO A 117 -12.83 -10.12 -12.44
C PRO A 117 -13.35 -9.03 -11.50
N SER A 118 -13.38 -9.23 -10.17
CA SER A 118 -13.98 -8.24 -9.28
C SER A 118 -13.40 -8.21 -7.87
N PHE A 119 -13.33 -7.00 -7.31
CA PHE A 119 -13.05 -6.74 -5.90
C PHE A 119 -14.03 -7.49 -4.95
N HIS A 120 -15.31 -7.64 -5.36
CA HIS A 120 -16.30 -8.40 -4.59
C HIS A 120 -15.96 -9.90 -4.51
N SER A 121 -15.34 -10.48 -5.54
CA SER A 121 -14.81 -11.86 -5.50
C SER A 121 -13.66 -12.00 -4.49
N LEU A 122 -12.85 -10.94 -4.32
CA LEU A 122 -11.73 -10.91 -3.38
C LEU A 122 -12.15 -10.77 -1.90
N ARG A 123 -13.45 -10.62 -1.60
CA ARG A 123 -13.95 -10.41 -0.22
C ARG A 123 -13.48 -11.48 0.77
N HIS A 124 -13.55 -12.75 0.37
CA HIS A 124 -13.14 -13.87 1.24
C HIS A 124 -11.62 -14.02 1.29
N ILE A 125 -10.93 -13.70 0.20
CA ILE A 125 -9.46 -13.61 0.15
C ILE A 125 -8.96 -12.52 1.11
N ASN A 126 -9.65 -11.38 1.21
CA ASN A 126 -9.35 -10.33 2.18
C ASN A 126 -9.66 -10.75 3.62
N LEU A 127 -10.75 -11.47 3.88
CA LEU A 127 -11.01 -11.98 5.23
C LEU A 127 -9.91 -12.95 5.70
N VAL A 128 -9.38 -13.79 4.80
CA VAL A 128 -8.20 -14.62 5.08
C VAL A 128 -6.94 -13.76 5.25
N SER A 129 -6.73 -12.77 4.38
CA SER A 129 -5.61 -11.81 4.47
C SER A 129 -5.55 -11.08 5.83
N LEU A 130 -6.71 -10.75 6.43
CA LEU A 130 -6.79 -10.13 7.76
C LEU A 130 -6.25 -11.06 8.84
N VAL A 131 -6.67 -12.34 8.80
CA VAL A 131 -6.18 -13.33 9.75
C VAL A 131 -4.67 -13.53 9.57
N LEU A 132 -4.20 -13.64 8.33
CA LEU A 132 -2.77 -13.79 8.02
C LEU A 132 -1.94 -12.57 8.46
N CYS A 133 -2.46 -11.33 8.31
CA CYS A 133 -1.72 -10.13 8.70
C CYS A 133 -1.62 -9.95 10.21
N LEU A 134 -2.68 -10.30 10.96
CA LEU A 134 -2.64 -10.42 12.41
C LEU A 134 -1.69 -11.53 12.85
N CYS A 135 -1.73 -12.70 12.20
CA CYS A 135 -0.85 -13.83 12.51
C CYS A 135 0.63 -13.52 12.28
N TYR A 136 1.03 -12.97 11.12
CA TYR A 136 2.45 -12.65 10.90
C TYR A 136 2.92 -11.52 11.82
N SER A 137 2.08 -10.50 12.11
CA SER A 137 2.44 -9.40 13.01
C SER A 137 2.63 -9.89 14.45
N ALA A 138 1.75 -10.77 14.92
CA ALA A 138 1.88 -11.43 16.22
C ALA A 138 3.11 -12.34 16.28
N CYS A 139 3.42 -13.07 15.19
CA CYS A 139 4.61 -13.91 15.13
C CYS A 139 5.91 -13.10 15.07
N ALA A 140 5.96 -11.99 14.34
CA ALA A 140 7.09 -11.06 14.33
C ALA A 140 7.32 -10.44 15.71
N THR A 141 6.23 -10.04 16.39
CA THR A 141 6.27 -9.51 17.76
C THR A 141 6.76 -10.57 18.75
N ALA A 142 6.16 -11.75 18.77
CA ALA A 142 6.52 -12.84 19.69
C ALA A 142 7.93 -13.38 19.42
N GLY A 143 8.34 -13.47 18.16
CA GLY A 143 9.70 -13.86 17.76
C GLY A 143 10.74 -12.85 18.21
N SER A 144 10.46 -11.54 18.06
CA SER A 144 11.35 -10.47 18.55
C SER A 144 11.45 -10.48 20.08
N ILE A 145 10.32 -10.60 20.80
CA ILE A 145 10.32 -10.76 22.26
C ILE A 145 11.12 -11.99 22.70
N TYR A 146 10.94 -13.13 22.03
CA TYR A 146 11.68 -14.36 22.32
C TYR A 146 13.19 -14.19 22.14
N VAL A 147 13.62 -13.58 21.03
CA VAL A 147 15.05 -13.31 20.77
C VAL A 147 15.62 -12.29 21.77
N GLY A 148 14.88 -11.22 22.06
CA GLY A 148 15.32 -10.18 23.00
C GLY A 148 15.38 -10.62 24.47
N TYR A 149 14.82 -11.77 24.84
CA TYR A 149 15.04 -12.44 26.13
C TYR A 149 15.99 -13.65 26.05
N SER A 150 16.44 -14.03 24.87
CA SER A 150 17.32 -15.17 24.63
C SER A 150 18.80 -14.77 24.73
N SER A 151 19.63 -15.62 25.32
CA SER A 151 21.09 -15.50 25.28
C SER A 151 21.70 -15.71 23.88
N LYS A 152 20.86 -15.89 22.85
CA LYS A 152 21.23 -15.94 21.43
C LYS A 152 20.84 -14.66 20.67
N GLY A 153 20.20 -13.69 21.31
CA GLY A 153 19.94 -12.38 20.69
C GLY A 153 21.22 -11.55 20.56
N PRO A 154 21.23 -10.51 19.71
CA PRO A 154 22.35 -9.58 19.63
C PRO A 154 22.48 -8.74 20.90
N GLU A 155 23.63 -8.08 21.06
CA GLU A 155 23.80 -7.04 22.08
C GLU A 155 22.93 -5.82 21.75
N LYS A 156 22.31 -5.23 22.78
CA LYS A 156 21.25 -4.22 22.62
C LYS A 156 21.81 -2.81 22.48
N ASP A 157 22.45 -2.54 21.36
CA ASP A 157 22.86 -1.19 20.99
C ASP A 157 21.71 -0.43 20.29
N TYR A 158 21.50 0.81 20.74
CA TYR A 158 20.50 1.75 20.21
C TYR A 158 21.15 3.02 19.63
N SER A 159 22.47 2.99 19.40
CA SER A 159 23.20 4.04 18.70
C SER A 159 22.67 4.21 17.27
N VAL A 160 22.46 5.46 16.84
CA VAL A 160 21.89 5.74 15.51
C VAL A 160 22.91 5.41 14.43
N LEU A 161 22.50 4.60 13.45
CA LEU A 161 23.32 4.13 12.34
C LEU A 161 23.95 5.27 11.53
N GLY A 162 25.12 5.01 10.96
CA GLY A 162 25.82 5.90 10.03
C GLY A 162 26.66 7.01 10.70
N ASP A 163 27.44 7.70 9.86
CA ASP A 163 28.14 8.94 10.21
C ASP A 163 27.20 10.16 10.12
N THR A 164 27.73 11.39 10.07
CA THR A 164 26.89 12.60 9.99
C THR A 164 26.11 12.71 8.67
N GLU A 165 26.61 12.21 7.54
CA GLU A 165 25.88 12.23 6.27
C GLU A 165 24.86 11.08 6.22
N ASP A 166 25.29 9.87 6.55
CA ASP A 166 24.42 8.68 6.52
C ASP A 166 23.26 8.78 7.52
N ARG A 167 23.46 9.42 8.69
CA ARG A 167 22.37 9.72 9.64
C ARG A 167 21.30 10.61 9.02
N ILE A 168 21.69 11.65 8.28
CA ILE A 168 20.75 12.61 7.71
C ILE A 168 19.89 11.92 6.65
N PHE A 169 20.50 11.20 5.70
CA PHE A 169 19.75 10.45 4.69
C PHE A 169 18.95 9.28 5.31
N GLY A 170 19.51 8.57 6.29
CA GLY A 170 18.84 7.52 7.04
C GLY A 170 17.55 8.00 7.74
N MET A 171 17.57 9.17 8.38
CA MET A 171 16.36 9.76 8.97
C MET A 171 15.27 9.99 7.91
N PHE A 172 15.60 10.55 6.75
CA PHE A 172 14.61 10.74 5.69
C PHE A 172 14.10 9.41 5.10
N ASN A 173 14.97 8.42 4.96
CA ASN A 173 14.59 7.07 4.54
C ASN A 173 13.59 6.43 5.52
N ALA A 174 13.86 6.53 6.82
CA ALA A 174 13.00 6.02 7.86
C ALA A 174 11.62 6.71 7.91
N ILE A 175 11.57 8.04 7.73
CA ILE A 175 10.29 8.77 7.65
C ILE A 175 9.47 8.30 6.43
N ALA A 176 10.12 8.00 5.31
CA ALA A 176 9.45 7.44 4.13
C ALA A 176 9.01 5.97 4.31
N ILE A 177 9.80 5.12 4.96
CA ILE A 177 9.39 3.75 5.35
C ILE A 177 8.15 3.77 6.26
N ILE A 178 8.10 4.71 7.21
CA ILE A 178 6.91 4.93 8.06
C ILE A 178 5.72 5.39 7.21
N ALA A 179 5.91 6.32 6.27
CA ALA A 179 4.85 6.73 5.34
C ALA A 179 4.31 5.55 4.50
N THR A 180 5.18 4.66 4.01
CA THR A 180 4.81 3.43 3.29
C THR A 180 4.03 2.45 4.14
N SER A 181 4.39 2.30 5.40
CA SER A 181 3.66 1.45 6.33
C SER A 181 2.22 1.94 6.50
N TYR A 182 1.99 3.25 6.53
CA TYR A 182 0.64 3.82 6.63
C TYR A 182 -0.11 3.96 5.29
N GLY A 183 0.54 3.69 4.15
CA GLY A 183 0.03 3.91 2.79
C GLY A 183 -1.22 3.08 2.44
N ASN A 184 -2.12 3.63 1.61
CA ASN A 184 -3.32 2.93 1.15
C ASN A 184 -3.85 3.45 -0.20
N GLY A 185 -3.27 2.94 -1.29
CA GLY A 185 -3.65 3.30 -2.65
C GLY A 185 -4.98 2.74 -3.16
N ILE A 186 -5.80 2.07 -2.33
CA ILE A 186 -7.05 1.39 -2.77
C ILE A 186 -8.34 1.90 -2.08
N ILE A 187 -8.26 3.05 -1.40
CA ILE A 187 -9.39 3.61 -0.67
C ILE A 187 -10.60 3.97 -1.56
N PRO A 188 -10.45 4.57 -2.75
CA PRO A 188 -11.58 4.82 -3.66
C PRO A 188 -12.35 3.54 -4.03
N GLU A 189 -11.64 2.45 -4.27
CA GLU A 189 -12.18 1.15 -4.66
C GLU A 189 -12.98 0.52 -3.49
N ILE A 190 -12.42 0.57 -2.27
CA ILE A 190 -13.15 0.16 -1.05
C ILE A 190 -14.43 1.00 -0.89
N GLN A 191 -14.35 2.32 -1.10
CA GLN A 191 -15.48 3.24 -1.00
C GLN A 191 -16.58 2.93 -2.03
N ALA A 192 -16.22 2.55 -3.26
CA ALA A 192 -17.18 2.11 -4.27
C ALA A 192 -17.97 0.85 -3.84
N THR A 193 -17.34 -0.08 -3.11
CA THR A 193 -18.03 -1.29 -2.61
C THR A 193 -19.02 -1.04 -1.47
N LEU A 194 -18.97 0.11 -0.80
CA LEU A 194 -19.84 0.44 0.34
C LEU A 194 -21.24 0.84 -0.10
N ALA A 195 -22.25 0.08 0.32
CA ALA A 195 -23.64 0.45 0.09
C ALA A 195 -23.93 1.85 0.71
N PRO A 196 -24.76 2.70 0.08
CA PRO A 196 -25.16 3.97 0.67
C PRO A 196 -25.82 3.84 2.07
N PRO A 197 -25.74 4.86 2.94
CA PRO A 197 -24.83 6.02 2.87
C PRO A 197 -23.38 5.61 3.18
N VAL A 198 -22.42 6.11 2.39
CA VAL A 198 -21.01 5.69 2.46
C VAL A 198 -20.27 6.30 3.65
N LYS A 199 -20.33 7.63 3.84
CA LYS A 199 -19.50 8.40 4.79
C LYS A 199 -19.42 7.79 6.20
N GLY A 200 -20.57 7.49 6.81
CA GLY A 200 -20.63 6.92 8.16
C GLY A 200 -20.15 5.46 8.26
N LYS A 201 -20.18 4.70 7.15
CA LYS A 201 -19.65 3.33 7.08
C LYS A 201 -18.14 3.36 6.87
N MET A 202 -17.65 4.25 6.01
CA MET A 202 -16.23 4.49 5.77
C MET A 202 -15.50 4.94 7.05
N PHE A 203 -16.05 5.92 7.78
CA PHE A 203 -15.46 6.39 9.03
C PHE A 203 -15.34 5.26 10.08
N LYS A 204 -16.38 4.43 10.25
CA LYS A 204 -16.32 3.26 11.14
C LYS A 204 -15.30 2.22 10.69
N GLY A 205 -15.15 2.01 9.37
CA GLY A 205 -14.10 1.15 8.82
C GLY A 205 -12.69 1.68 9.11
N LEU A 206 -12.46 2.98 8.92
CA LEU A 206 -11.21 3.66 9.28
C LEU A 206 -10.90 3.53 10.77
N CYS A 207 -11.87 3.74 11.67
CA CYS A 207 -11.63 3.58 13.11
C CYS A 207 -11.20 2.14 13.49
N VAL A 208 -11.82 1.10 12.89
CA VAL A 208 -11.38 -0.29 13.09
C VAL A 208 -9.97 -0.49 12.55
N CYS A 209 -9.71 -0.05 11.32
CA CYS A 209 -8.41 -0.16 10.66
C CYS A 209 -7.30 0.49 11.50
N TYR A 210 -7.46 1.76 11.90
CA TYR A 210 -6.45 2.48 12.67
C TYR A 210 -6.26 1.93 14.09
N THR A 211 -7.29 1.31 14.68
CA THR A 211 -7.13 0.57 15.94
C THR A 211 -6.21 -0.65 15.75
N ILE A 212 -6.43 -1.43 14.69
CA ILE A 212 -5.62 -2.64 14.41
C ILE A 212 -4.21 -2.27 13.94
N VAL A 213 -4.07 -1.21 13.13
CA VAL A 213 -2.77 -0.65 12.72
C VAL A 213 -1.98 -0.15 13.93
N ALA A 214 -2.61 0.59 14.87
CA ALA A 214 -1.93 1.01 16.10
C ALA A 214 -1.44 -0.20 16.93
N LEU A 215 -2.27 -1.24 17.07
CA LEU A 215 -1.88 -2.47 17.77
C LEU A 215 -0.73 -3.22 17.08
N THR A 216 -0.78 -3.37 15.76
CA THR A 216 0.21 -4.18 14.99
C THR A 216 1.51 -3.43 14.74
N PHE A 217 1.47 -2.14 14.40
CA PHE A 217 2.67 -1.38 14.02
C PHE A 217 3.52 -1.07 15.25
N PHE A 218 2.90 -0.60 16.35
CA PHE A 218 3.64 -0.31 17.56
C PHE A 218 4.19 -1.59 18.20
N SER A 219 3.45 -2.71 18.18
CA SER A 219 3.98 -3.98 18.72
C SER A 219 5.17 -4.49 17.91
N VAL A 220 5.11 -4.53 16.58
CA VAL A 220 6.23 -4.97 15.75
C VAL A 220 7.42 -4.00 15.81
N ALA A 221 7.18 -2.69 15.69
CA ALA A 221 8.25 -1.68 15.73
C ALA A 221 8.99 -1.68 17.09
N ILE A 222 8.24 -1.64 18.21
CA ILE A 222 8.83 -1.60 19.54
C ILE A 222 9.51 -2.93 19.88
N SER A 223 8.87 -4.08 19.65
CA SER A 223 9.48 -5.37 20.00
C SER A 223 10.68 -5.72 19.11
N GLY A 224 10.62 -5.43 17.81
CA GLY A 224 11.73 -5.61 16.89
C GLY A 224 12.92 -4.72 17.25
N TYR A 225 12.69 -3.41 17.38
CA TYR A 225 13.79 -2.49 17.71
C TYR A 225 14.38 -2.76 19.11
N TRP A 226 13.57 -3.20 20.10
CA TRP A 226 14.07 -3.64 21.41
C TRP A 226 14.88 -4.96 21.39
N ALA A 227 14.66 -5.80 20.38
CA ALA A 227 15.33 -7.10 20.25
C ALA A 227 16.62 -7.02 19.42
N PHE A 228 16.67 -6.17 18.40
CA PHE A 228 17.78 -6.09 17.44
C PHE A 228 18.49 -4.73 17.40
N GLY A 229 17.89 -3.67 17.95
CA GLY A 229 18.50 -2.35 18.03
C GLY A 229 18.92 -1.83 16.66
N ASN A 230 20.14 -1.29 16.58
CA ASN A 230 20.73 -0.82 15.33
C ASN A 230 21.07 -1.94 14.32
N GLN A 231 20.97 -3.21 14.70
CA GLN A 231 21.13 -4.37 13.80
C GLN A 231 19.80 -4.82 13.16
N SER A 232 18.71 -4.05 13.34
CA SER A 232 17.41 -4.33 12.70
C SER A 232 17.53 -4.31 11.17
N ASP A 233 17.24 -5.43 10.50
CA ASP A 233 17.23 -5.54 9.04
C ASP A 233 16.01 -4.83 8.44
N GLY A 234 16.15 -4.40 7.18
CA GLY A 234 15.03 -3.88 6.38
C GLY A 234 13.80 -4.79 6.34
N LEU A 235 13.95 -6.09 6.59
CA LEU A 235 12.86 -7.02 6.88
C LEU A 235 13.15 -7.75 8.20
N ILE A 236 12.40 -7.47 9.27
CA ILE A 236 12.62 -8.03 10.62
C ILE A 236 12.61 -9.57 10.69
N LEU A 237 12.04 -10.25 9.70
CA LEU A 237 12.05 -11.72 9.60
C LEU A 237 13.43 -12.27 9.21
N SER A 238 14.28 -11.47 8.56
CA SER A 238 15.67 -11.82 8.24
C SER A 238 16.50 -11.95 9.52
N ASN A 239 16.35 -11.02 10.47
CA ASN A 239 17.04 -11.03 11.77
C ASN A 239 16.80 -12.31 12.60
N PHE A 240 15.78 -13.11 12.29
CA PHE A 240 15.55 -14.41 12.94
C PHE A 240 16.55 -15.50 12.48
N VAL A 241 17.39 -15.22 11.48
CA VAL A 241 18.45 -16.09 10.96
C VAL A 241 19.77 -15.30 10.80
N VAL A 242 20.74 -15.55 11.68
CA VAL A 242 22.06 -14.91 11.65
C VAL A 242 23.10 -15.93 11.18
N ASP A 243 23.92 -15.60 10.17
CA ASP A 243 24.91 -16.51 9.57
C ASP A 243 24.35 -17.89 9.16
N GLY A 244 23.11 -17.91 8.64
CA GLY A 244 22.38 -19.14 8.31
C GLY A 244 21.89 -19.95 9.52
N ARG A 245 22.13 -19.47 10.75
CA ARG A 245 21.71 -20.10 12.01
C ARG A 245 20.42 -19.45 12.52
N PRO A 246 19.31 -20.20 12.64
CA PRO A 246 18.06 -19.66 13.13
C PRO A 246 18.11 -19.42 14.65
N LEU A 247 17.74 -18.22 15.09
CA LEU A 247 17.72 -17.84 16.52
C LEU A 247 16.56 -18.51 17.29
N MET A 248 15.55 -18.98 16.57
CA MET A 248 14.32 -19.60 17.06
C MET A 248 13.98 -20.87 16.22
N PRO A 249 12.98 -21.70 16.61
CA PRO A 249 12.68 -22.94 15.89
C PRO A 249 12.36 -22.73 14.39
N LYS A 250 12.99 -23.51 13.50
CA LYS A 250 12.85 -23.39 12.04
C LYS A 250 11.38 -23.43 11.56
N TRP A 251 10.52 -24.22 12.21
CA TRP A 251 9.10 -24.30 11.87
C TRP A 251 8.37 -22.96 12.05
N PHE A 252 8.74 -22.16 13.06
CA PHE A 252 8.12 -20.88 13.35
C PHE A 252 8.53 -19.82 12.32
N ILE A 253 9.81 -19.80 11.94
CA ILE A 253 10.33 -18.91 10.88
C ILE A 253 9.64 -19.25 9.55
N LEU A 254 9.56 -20.54 9.19
CA LEU A 254 8.88 -21.00 7.98
C LEU A 254 7.39 -20.64 7.99
N MET A 255 6.68 -20.90 9.09
CA MET A 255 5.26 -20.56 9.26
C MET A 255 5.01 -19.04 9.12
N THR A 256 5.86 -18.21 9.74
CA THR A 256 5.73 -16.75 9.70
C THR A 256 5.97 -16.21 8.28
N ASN A 257 6.98 -16.74 7.58
CA ASN A 257 7.22 -16.42 6.18
C ASN A 257 6.06 -16.90 5.28
N MET A 258 5.53 -18.10 5.49
CA MET A 258 4.35 -18.58 4.76
C MET A 258 3.11 -17.71 4.98
N PHE A 259 2.84 -17.26 6.22
CA PHE A 259 1.75 -16.30 6.47
C PHE A 259 1.99 -14.97 5.77
N THR A 260 3.22 -14.46 5.78
CA THR A 260 3.61 -13.21 5.11
C THR A 260 3.45 -13.32 3.60
N ILE A 261 3.91 -14.41 2.98
CA ILE A 261 3.79 -14.66 1.53
C ILE A 261 2.33 -14.84 1.11
N LEU A 262 1.54 -15.63 1.84
CA LEU A 262 0.11 -15.81 1.53
C LEU A 262 -0.68 -14.51 1.70
N GLN A 263 -0.29 -13.66 2.66
CA GLN A 263 -0.88 -12.33 2.83
C GLN A 263 -0.48 -11.40 1.67
N LEU A 264 0.78 -11.42 1.22
CA LEU A 264 1.24 -10.69 0.04
C LEU A 264 0.51 -11.08 -1.23
N SER A 265 0.23 -12.38 -1.44
CA SER A 265 -0.61 -12.82 -2.55
C SER A 265 -2.01 -12.19 -2.47
N ALA A 266 -2.62 -12.19 -1.29
CA ALA A 266 -3.96 -11.64 -1.11
C ALA A 266 -3.99 -10.12 -1.28
N VAL A 267 -3.05 -9.37 -0.68
CA VAL A 267 -2.96 -7.91 -0.77
C VAL A 267 -2.56 -7.46 -2.17
N GLY A 268 -1.54 -8.08 -2.76
CA GLY A 268 -1.09 -7.74 -4.10
C GLY A 268 -2.21 -7.81 -5.13
N VAL A 269 -3.07 -8.84 -5.06
CA VAL A 269 -4.19 -9.03 -6.00
C VAL A 269 -5.25 -7.94 -5.86
N VAL A 270 -5.37 -7.34 -4.67
CA VAL A 270 -6.25 -6.19 -4.42
C VAL A 270 -5.60 -4.91 -4.95
N TYR A 271 -4.32 -4.68 -4.67
CA TYR A 271 -3.55 -3.56 -5.23
C TYR A 271 -3.34 -3.63 -6.75
N CYS A 272 -3.50 -4.81 -7.38
CA CYS A 272 -3.59 -4.94 -8.83
C CYS A 272 -4.94 -4.49 -9.42
N GLN A 273 -6.03 -4.40 -8.64
CA GLN A 273 -7.35 -4.06 -9.21
C GLN A 273 -7.42 -2.65 -9.83
N PRO A 274 -6.87 -1.57 -9.21
CA PRO A 274 -6.82 -0.25 -9.84
C PRO A 274 -6.09 -0.28 -11.19
N THR A 275 -4.87 -0.84 -11.23
CA THR A 275 -4.08 -1.04 -12.46
C THR A 275 -4.80 -1.87 -13.50
N ASN A 276 -5.47 -2.95 -13.10
CA ASN A 276 -6.25 -3.80 -14.01
C ASN A 276 -7.43 -3.03 -14.64
N GLU A 277 -8.13 -2.19 -13.87
CA GLU A 277 -9.22 -1.36 -14.38
C GLU A 277 -8.72 -0.27 -15.34
N VAL A 278 -7.54 0.31 -15.08
CA VAL A 278 -6.85 1.20 -16.03
C VAL A 278 -6.65 0.52 -17.38
N LEU A 279 -6.00 -0.64 -17.34
CA LEU A 279 -5.57 -1.38 -18.52
C LEU A 279 -6.78 -1.92 -19.31
N GLU A 280 -7.84 -2.38 -18.65
CA GLU A 280 -9.02 -2.90 -19.34
C GLU A 280 -9.78 -1.83 -20.12
N ARG A 281 -10.07 -0.67 -19.51
CA ARG A 281 -10.76 0.42 -20.21
C ARG A 281 -9.89 1.07 -21.30
N ALA A 282 -8.56 0.89 -21.25
CA ALA A 282 -7.64 1.35 -22.30
C ALA A 282 -7.56 0.42 -23.53
N PHE A 283 -7.85 -0.88 -23.39
CA PHE A 283 -7.63 -1.88 -24.46
C PHE A 283 -8.87 -2.70 -24.87
N SER A 284 -9.95 -2.68 -24.10
CA SER A 284 -11.20 -3.43 -24.36
C SER A 284 -12.19 -2.65 -25.23
N ASP A 285 -13.07 -3.36 -25.94
CA ASP A 285 -14.20 -2.81 -26.69
C ASP A 285 -15.45 -2.78 -25.78
N PRO A 286 -15.92 -1.60 -25.32
CA PRO A 286 -17.03 -1.50 -24.37
C PRO A 286 -18.38 -1.91 -24.98
N HIS A 287 -18.49 -2.04 -26.31
CA HIS A 287 -19.71 -2.45 -26.99
C HIS A 287 -19.83 -3.99 -27.11
N ARG A 288 -18.85 -4.75 -26.62
CA ARG A 288 -18.88 -6.21 -26.57
C ARG A 288 -18.86 -6.73 -25.13
N ALA A 289 -19.38 -7.94 -24.94
CA ALA A 289 -19.41 -8.59 -23.63
C ALA A 289 -17.99 -8.73 -23.03
N GLU A 290 -17.88 -8.63 -21.70
CA GLU A 290 -16.64 -8.80 -20.92
C GLU A 290 -15.87 -10.07 -21.36
N PHE A 291 -16.59 -11.18 -21.49
CA PHE A 291 -16.04 -12.49 -21.86
C PHE A 291 -15.97 -12.75 -23.38
N SER A 292 -16.17 -11.73 -24.22
CA SER A 292 -15.97 -11.86 -25.66
C SER A 292 -14.49 -11.91 -26.02
N LEU A 293 -14.12 -12.63 -27.09
CA LEU A 293 -12.72 -12.77 -27.53
C LEU A 293 -12.03 -11.41 -27.76
N ARG A 294 -12.77 -10.39 -28.23
CA ARG A 294 -12.26 -9.03 -28.44
C ARG A 294 -11.84 -8.32 -27.16
N ASN A 295 -12.35 -8.75 -25.99
CA ASN A 295 -12.09 -8.14 -24.68
C ASN A 295 -11.20 -9.03 -23.81
N VAL A 296 -11.45 -10.35 -23.82
CA VAL A 296 -10.61 -11.33 -23.10
C VAL A 296 -9.17 -11.31 -23.61
N ILE A 297 -8.93 -11.21 -24.92
CA ILE A 297 -7.57 -11.19 -25.46
C ILE A 297 -6.79 -9.95 -24.99
N PRO A 298 -7.25 -8.70 -25.17
CA PRO A 298 -6.54 -7.53 -24.66
C PRO A 298 -6.52 -7.41 -23.13
N ARG A 299 -7.51 -7.97 -22.42
CA ARG A 299 -7.49 -8.09 -20.95
C ARG A 299 -6.38 -9.01 -20.49
N VAL A 300 -6.35 -10.25 -20.98
CA VAL A 300 -5.32 -11.23 -20.58
C VAL A 300 -3.96 -10.72 -21.03
N ILE A 301 -3.85 -10.15 -22.24
CA ILE A 301 -2.62 -9.50 -22.69
C ILE A 301 -2.25 -8.35 -21.77
N SER A 302 -3.10 -7.37 -21.46
CA SER A 302 -2.69 -6.21 -20.64
C SER A 302 -2.44 -6.55 -19.16
N ARG A 303 -3.30 -7.38 -18.54
CA ARG A 303 -3.13 -7.89 -17.16
C ARG A 303 -1.98 -8.93 -17.03
N SER A 304 -1.60 -9.65 -18.08
CA SER A 304 -0.44 -10.58 -18.06
C SER A 304 0.82 -9.96 -18.64
N ILE A 305 0.70 -8.93 -19.47
CA ILE A 305 1.76 -7.96 -19.70
C ILE A 305 2.04 -7.22 -18.41
N SER A 306 1.15 -7.15 -17.41
CA SER A 306 1.58 -6.86 -16.01
C SER A 306 2.60 -7.88 -15.44
N VAL A 307 2.92 -8.98 -16.15
CA VAL A 307 3.78 -10.09 -15.70
C VAL A 307 4.59 -10.84 -16.82
N ILE A 308 5.51 -10.17 -17.57
CA ILE A 308 6.73 -10.79 -18.22
C ILE A 308 8.11 -10.32 -17.66
N ALA A 309 8.49 -9.02 -17.68
CA ALA A 309 9.76 -8.51 -17.10
C ALA A 309 9.75 -7.16 -16.27
N ALA A 310 9.01 -7.06 -15.14
CA ALA A 310 9.00 -5.90 -14.21
C ALA A 310 8.60 -6.14 -12.71
N ILE A 311 8.08 -7.31 -12.29
CA ILE A 311 8.58 -8.02 -11.08
C ILE A 311 10.11 -8.18 -11.21
N THR A 312 10.65 -8.11 -12.43
CA THR A 312 12.06 -7.78 -12.72
C THR A 312 12.54 -6.56 -11.96
N ILE A 313 11.75 -5.50 -11.76
CA ILE A 313 12.12 -4.36 -10.90
C ILE A 313 12.34 -4.85 -9.46
N ALA A 314 11.36 -5.56 -8.89
CA ALA A 314 11.44 -6.14 -7.55
C ALA A 314 12.55 -7.20 -7.38
N ALA A 315 13.22 -7.57 -8.47
CA ALA A 315 14.22 -8.63 -8.51
C ALA A 315 15.62 -8.19 -8.95
N MET A 316 15.71 -7.11 -9.73
CA MET A 316 16.93 -6.36 -9.94
C MET A 316 17.39 -5.69 -8.64
N LEU A 317 16.43 -5.32 -7.77
CA LEU A 317 16.64 -4.55 -6.55
C LEU A 317 15.91 -5.23 -5.35
N PRO A 318 16.54 -6.22 -4.68
CA PRO A 318 15.95 -6.97 -3.56
C PRO A 318 15.83 -6.18 -2.24
N PHE A 319 16.18 -4.89 -2.23
CA PHE A 319 16.37 -4.06 -1.03
C PHE A 319 15.03 -3.67 -0.39
N PHE A 320 14.40 -4.57 0.36
CA PHE A 320 13.03 -4.39 0.86
C PHE A 320 12.82 -3.09 1.67
N GLY A 321 13.78 -2.72 2.53
CA GLY A 321 13.74 -1.46 3.29
C GLY A 321 13.79 -0.23 2.37
N ASP A 322 14.73 -0.20 1.42
CA ASP A 322 14.92 0.95 0.53
C ASP A 322 13.84 1.08 -0.52
N ILE A 323 13.31 -0.03 -1.04
CA ILE A 323 12.17 -0.04 -1.94
C ILE A 323 10.92 0.45 -1.19
N ASN A 324 10.72 0.06 0.07
CA ASN A 324 9.68 0.67 0.90
C ASN A 324 9.94 2.18 1.10
N SER A 325 11.18 2.61 1.32
CA SER A 325 11.53 4.05 1.41
C SER A 325 11.19 4.81 0.12
N LEU A 326 11.59 4.26 -1.04
CA LEU A 326 11.36 4.85 -2.36
C LEU A 326 9.86 4.97 -2.68
N ILE A 327 9.09 3.92 -2.42
CA ILE A 327 7.63 3.90 -2.56
C ILE A 327 6.97 4.93 -1.61
N GLY A 328 7.54 5.14 -0.42
CA GLY A 328 7.08 6.13 0.54
C GLY A 328 7.31 7.55 0.08
N ALA A 329 8.51 7.84 -0.41
CA ALA A 329 8.90 9.17 -0.84
C ALA A 329 8.24 9.63 -2.15
N PHE A 330 8.16 8.75 -3.14
CA PHE A 330 7.58 9.06 -4.47
C PHE A 330 6.09 8.75 -4.58
N GLY A 331 5.63 7.67 -3.95
CA GLY A 331 4.23 7.24 -4.00
C GLY A 331 3.44 7.85 -2.85
N PHE A 332 3.59 7.28 -1.66
CA PHE A 332 2.65 7.55 -0.56
C PHE A 332 2.74 8.97 0.00
N MET A 333 3.91 9.61 0.12
CA MET A 333 3.99 11.01 0.58
C MET A 333 3.21 11.98 -0.33
N PRO A 334 3.40 12.01 -1.67
CA PRO A 334 2.55 12.80 -2.56
C PRO A 334 1.08 12.37 -2.54
N LEU A 335 0.79 11.07 -2.68
CA LEU A 335 -0.57 10.56 -2.87
C LEU A 335 -1.43 10.64 -1.59
N ASP A 336 -0.86 10.24 -0.46
CA ASP A 336 -1.59 9.96 0.79
C ASP A 336 -1.43 11.06 1.85
N PHE A 337 -0.56 12.06 1.61
CA PHE A 337 -0.38 13.22 2.50
C PHE A 337 -0.58 14.56 1.78
N VAL A 338 -0.11 14.73 0.53
CA VAL A 338 -0.15 16.05 -0.17
C VAL A 338 -1.41 16.25 -1.02
N LEU A 339 -1.66 15.39 -2.02
CA LEU A 339 -2.87 15.45 -2.87
C LEU A 339 -4.18 15.64 -2.08
N PRO A 340 -4.46 14.89 -1.00
CA PRO A 340 -5.68 15.04 -0.21
C PRO A 340 -5.91 16.47 0.28
N VAL A 341 -4.95 17.02 1.03
CA VAL A 341 -5.10 18.35 1.66
C VAL A 341 -5.17 19.47 0.62
N VAL A 342 -4.54 19.27 -0.54
CA VAL A 342 -4.70 20.11 -1.73
C VAL A 342 -6.12 19.98 -2.31
N PHE A 343 -6.63 18.77 -2.56
CA PHE A 343 -7.98 18.54 -3.08
C PHE A 343 -9.07 19.09 -2.16
N PHE A 344 -8.90 19.02 -0.83
CA PHE A 344 -9.81 19.66 0.13
C PHE A 344 -9.83 21.18 -0.04
N ASN A 345 -8.66 21.81 -0.09
CA ASN A 345 -8.55 23.25 -0.23
C ASN A 345 -9.09 23.75 -1.59
N LEU A 346 -8.95 22.96 -2.66
CA LEU A 346 -9.52 23.24 -3.98
C LEU A 346 -11.05 23.05 -4.03
N THR A 347 -11.56 21.98 -3.40
CA THR A 347 -12.99 21.59 -3.44
C THR A 347 -13.84 22.42 -2.50
N PHE A 348 -13.48 22.46 -1.21
CA PHE A 348 -14.27 23.12 -0.16
C PHE A 348 -13.90 24.59 0.06
N LYS A 349 -12.78 25.06 -0.51
CA LYS A 349 -12.30 26.45 -0.48
C LYS A 349 -12.41 27.09 0.91
N PRO A 350 -11.89 26.44 1.98
CA PRO A 350 -12.03 26.94 3.34
C PRO A 350 -11.35 28.31 3.48
N SER A 351 -11.97 29.19 4.27
CA SER A 351 -11.47 30.55 4.47
C SER A 351 -10.01 30.57 4.93
N LYS A 352 -9.20 31.48 4.38
CA LYS A 352 -7.79 31.71 4.77
C LYS A 352 -7.61 32.15 6.24
N ARG A 353 -8.70 32.41 6.97
CA ARG A 353 -8.70 32.64 8.43
C ARG A 353 -8.96 31.37 9.25
N SER A 354 -9.29 30.24 8.61
CA SER A 354 -9.52 28.96 9.29
C SER A 354 -8.19 28.23 9.56
N ALA A 355 -8.06 27.66 10.76
CA ALA A 355 -6.94 26.78 11.09
C ALA A 355 -6.84 25.57 10.14
N ILE A 356 -7.96 25.09 9.59
CA ILE A 356 -7.99 23.97 8.63
C ILE A 356 -7.29 24.34 7.33
N PHE A 357 -7.48 25.56 6.81
CA PHE A 357 -6.80 26.00 5.59
C PHE A 357 -5.27 25.97 5.78
N TRP A 358 -4.79 26.50 6.90
CA TRP A 358 -3.36 26.55 7.21
C TRP A 358 -2.77 25.18 7.54
N LEU A 359 -3.48 24.33 8.29
CA LEU A 359 -3.08 22.93 8.52
C LEU A 359 -2.87 22.19 7.19
N ASN A 360 -3.79 22.35 6.25
CA ASN A 360 -3.69 21.75 4.91
C ASN A 360 -2.50 22.26 4.11
N ILE A 361 -2.24 23.57 4.14
CA ILE A 361 -1.06 24.15 3.46
C ILE A 361 0.24 23.66 4.12
N THR A 362 0.31 23.61 5.45
CA THR A 362 1.47 23.09 6.18
C THR A 362 1.73 21.62 5.84
N ILE A 363 0.71 20.76 5.87
CA ILE A 363 0.84 19.34 5.47
C ILE A 363 1.32 19.25 4.01
N ALA A 364 0.70 19.98 3.08
CA ALA A 364 1.10 19.95 1.67
C ALA A 364 2.57 20.33 1.46
N VAL A 365 3.02 21.44 2.07
CA VAL A 365 4.39 21.94 1.91
C VAL A 365 5.41 21.03 2.59
N VAL A 366 5.15 20.61 3.83
CA VAL A 366 6.07 19.75 4.60
C VAL A 366 6.21 18.39 3.94
N PHE A 367 5.12 17.71 3.58
CA PHE A 367 5.22 16.38 2.95
C PHE A 367 5.70 16.43 1.48
N SER A 368 5.53 17.55 0.78
CA SER A 368 6.20 17.75 -0.53
C SER A 368 7.72 17.88 -0.38
N ALA A 369 8.19 18.67 0.60
CA ALA A 369 9.62 18.84 0.87
C ALA A 369 10.25 17.53 1.38
N LEU A 370 9.60 16.84 2.33
CA LEU A 370 10.03 15.53 2.81
C LEU A 370 10.04 14.48 1.69
N GLY A 371 9.02 14.45 0.82
CA GLY A 371 8.98 13.55 -0.33
C GLY A 371 10.17 13.73 -1.28
N VAL A 372 10.53 14.97 -1.62
CA VAL A 372 11.69 15.26 -2.48
C VAL A 372 13.02 14.87 -1.80
N VAL A 373 13.20 15.17 -0.52
CA VAL A 373 14.48 14.86 0.17
C VAL A 373 14.60 13.36 0.46
N ALA A 374 13.52 12.69 0.87
CA ALA A 374 13.49 11.25 1.06
C ALA A 374 13.60 10.47 -0.26
N ALA A 375 13.14 11.03 -1.38
CA ALA A 375 13.35 10.45 -2.70
C ALA A 375 14.84 10.42 -3.06
N VAL A 376 15.56 11.51 -2.80
CA VAL A 376 17.02 11.56 -2.95
C VAL A 376 17.71 10.61 -1.97
N ALA A 377 17.25 10.52 -0.71
CA ALA A 377 17.79 9.59 0.29
C ALA A 377 17.62 8.11 -0.11
N ALA A 378 16.45 7.74 -0.64
CA ALA A 378 16.14 6.36 -1.03
C ALA A 378 16.93 5.97 -2.29
N VAL A 379 17.02 6.86 -3.28
CA VAL A 379 17.88 6.64 -4.46
C VAL A 379 19.36 6.58 -4.06
N ARG A 380 19.83 7.40 -3.12
CA ARG A 380 21.20 7.31 -2.57
C ARG A 380 21.45 5.94 -1.94
N GLN A 381 20.53 5.44 -1.12
CA GLN A 381 20.68 4.15 -0.45
C GLN A 381 20.71 2.99 -1.46
N ILE A 382 19.74 2.93 -2.38
CA ILE A 382 19.71 1.92 -3.45
C ILE A 382 21.00 1.95 -4.28
N VAL A 383 21.58 3.13 -4.53
CA VAL A 383 22.86 3.29 -5.26
C VAL A 383 24.10 2.92 -4.42
N LEU A 384 24.01 2.88 -3.09
CA LEU A 384 25.06 2.36 -2.22
C LEU A 384 24.99 0.83 -2.13
N ASP A 385 23.82 0.29 -1.83
CA ASP A 385 23.56 -1.15 -1.75
C ASP A 385 23.76 -1.85 -3.12
N ALA A 386 23.45 -1.18 -4.24
CA ALA A 386 23.76 -1.68 -5.58
C ALA A 386 25.26 -1.68 -5.94
N LYS A 387 26.17 -1.11 -5.14
CA LYS A 387 27.63 -1.24 -5.35
C LYS A 387 28.19 -2.51 -4.73
N THR A 388 27.55 -3.06 -3.71
CA THR A 388 27.95 -4.32 -3.05
C THR A 388 27.19 -5.51 -3.63
N TYR A 389 25.96 -5.30 -4.10
CA TYR A 389 25.15 -6.30 -4.81
C TYR A 389 25.58 -6.50 -6.27
N ARG A 390 25.31 -7.69 -6.84
CA ARG A 390 25.38 -7.93 -8.29
C ARG A 390 23.96 -8.16 -8.83
N LEU A 391 23.63 -7.59 -9.99
CA LEU A 391 22.35 -7.82 -10.65
C LEU A 391 22.08 -9.33 -10.81
N PHE A 392 20.91 -9.76 -10.34
CA PHE A 392 20.49 -11.17 -10.29
C PHE A 392 21.43 -12.10 -9.50
N ALA A 393 22.14 -11.58 -8.49
CA ALA A 393 22.92 -12.42 -7.59
C ALA A 393 22.04 -13.46 -6.89
N ASN A 394 22.56 -14.68 -6.77
CA ASN A 394 22.11 -15.61 -5.77
C ASN A 394 22.40 -15.00 -4.39
N VAL A 395 21.38 -14.92 -3.54
CA VAL A 395 21.50 -14.64 -2.10
C VAL A 395 21.89 -15.94 -1.39
#